data_AF-A0A6V8IKB6-F1
#
_entry.id   AF-A0A6V8IKB6-F1
#
_cell.length_a   1.000
_cell.length_b   1.000
_cell.length_c   1.000
_cell.angle_alpha   90.00
_cell.angle_beta   90.00
_cell.angle_gamma   90.00
#
_symmetry.space_group_name_H-M   'P 1'
#
loop_
_entity.id
_entity.type
_entity.pdbx_description
1 polymer ?
#
loop_
_entity_poly.entity_id
_entity_poly.type
_entity_poly.pdbx_seq_one_letter_code
_entity_poly.pdbx_strand_id
1 'polypeptide(L)'
;MSELLDPFQFSTELKKDIAAAGNQSRYAAKIGVAHTTVSAVLHSERNPSPEFLCGAGFDRLVRYRLLRGGIHAPLINGMDFFTEVKKQIREAGSLTTFCARHKLPLGSVSNYLNDSRRASDALVKAVGYARLTRYRRRAVRSAAA
;
A
#
# COMPACT_ATOMS: atom_id res chain seq x y z
N MET A 1 -2.86 -17.13 7.81
CA MET A 1 -3.01 -15.65 7.69
C MET A 1 -1.93 -15.14 6.76
N SER A 2 -2.28 -14.50 5.64
CA SER A 2 -1.27 -13.87 4.78
C SER A 2 -0.74 -12.63 5.51
N GLU A 3 0.49 -12.71 6.02
CA GLU A 3 1.12 -11.62 6.75
C GLU A 3 1.34 -10.41 5.82
N LEU A 4 0.84 -9.24 6.23
CA LEU A 4 1.07 -7.99 5.50
C LEU A 4 2.45 -7.46 5.88
N LEU A 5 3.37 -7.55 4.93
CA LEU A 5 4.74 -7.13 5.10
C LEU A 5 4.85 -5.61 4.96
N ASP A 6 5.57 -4.97 5.86
CA ASP A 6 6.05 -3.60 5.62
C ASP A 6 7.22 -3.59 4.60
N PRO A 7 7.69 -2.41 4.14
CA PRO A 7 8.79 -2.34 3.18
C PRO A 7 10.09 -3.02 3.64
N PHE A 8 10.37 -3.01 4.95
CA PHE A 8 11.58 -3.64 5.49
C PHE A 8 11.47 -5.17 5.48
N GLN A 9 10.32 -5.69 5.91
CA GLN A 9 10.00 -7.12 5.85
C GLN A 9 9.95 -7.60 4.39
N PHE A 10 9.41 -6.80 3.47
CA PHE A 10 9.44 -7.09 2.03
C PHE A 10 10.87 -7.23 1.51
N SER A 11 11.76 -6.28 1.82
CA SER A 11 13.17 -6.36 1.41
C SER A 11 13.88 -7.57 2.04
N THR A 12 13.50 -7.97 3.24
CA THR A 12 14.03 -9.17 3.91
C THR A 12 13.60 -10.45 3.17
N GLU A 13 12.32 -10.57 2.81
CA GLU A 13 11.82 -11.70 2.02
C GLU A 13 12.43 -11.74 0.62
N LEU A 14 12.64 -10.59 0.00
CA LEU A 14 13.32 -10.48 -1.29
C LEU A 14 14.77 -10.96 -1.22
N LYS A 15 15.50 -10.62 -0.14
CA LYS A 15 16.87 -11.12 0.09
C LYS A 15 16.90 -12.64 0.25
N LYS A 16 15.92 -13.24 0.92
CA LYS A 16 15.79 -14.70 1.03
C LYS A 16 15.59 -15.35 -0.34
N ASP A 17 14.71 -14.80 -1.17
CA ASP A 17 14.48 -15.31 -2.52
C ASP A 17 15.73 -15.22 -3.40
N ILE A 18 16.48 -14.12 -3.27
CA ILE A 18 17.75 -13.92 -4.00
C ILE A 18 18.81 -14.92 -3.55
N ALA A 19 18.94 -15.15 -2.23
CA ALA A 19 19.86 -16.14 -1.69
C ALA A 19 19.48 -17.55 -2.17
N ALA A 20 18.19 -17.88 -2.22
CA ALA A 20 17.70 -19.16 -2.76
C ALA A 20 17.97 -19.32 -4.26
N ALA A 21 18.00 -18.22 -5.03
CA ALA A 21 18.43 -18.21 -6.44
C ALA A 21 19.96 -18.21 -6.61
N GLY A 22 20.72 -18.09 -5.53
CA GLY A 22 22.18 -18.06 -5.48
C GLY A 22 22.79 -16.67 -5.61
N ASN A 23 22.25 -15.81 -6.47
CA ASN A 23 22.69 -14.41 -6.59
C ASN A 23 21.62 -13.52 -7.25
N GLN A 24 21.84 -12.20 -7.20
CA GLN A 24 20.91 -11.20 -7.75
C GLN A 24 20.70 -11.37 -9.26
N SER A 25 21.74 -11.70 -10.03
CA SER A 25 21.63 -11.84 -11.50
C SER A 25 20.77 -13.03 -11.90
N ARG A 26 20.92 -14.16 -11.22
CA ARG A 26 20.09 -15.36 -11.41
C ARG A 26 18.65 -15.10 -10.99
N TYR A 27 18.45 -14.42 -9.86
CA TYR A 27 17.11 -14.02 -9.44
C TYR A 27 16.45 -13.08 -10.46
N ALA A 28 17.18 -12.07 -10.94
CA ALA A 28 16.69 -11.12 -11.93
C ALA A 28 16.27 -11.82 -13.22
N ALA A 29 17.10 -12.76 -13.72
CA ALA A 29 16.77 -13.59 -14.87
C ALA A 29 15.52 -14.45 -14.62
N LYS A 30 15.39 -15.05 -13.43
CA LYS A 30 14.22 -15.86 -13.04
C LYS A 30 12.91 -15.07 -13.08
N ILE A 31 12.92 -13.81 -12.64
CA ILE A 31 11.72 -12.96 -12.61
C ILE A 31 11.57 -12.07 -13.86
N GLY A 32 12.46 -12.21 -14.84
CA GLY A 32 12.40 -11.49 -16.12
C GLY A 32 12.72 -10.00 -16.04
N VAL A 33 13.59 -9.57 -15.13
CA VAL A 33 13.98 -8.15 -14.98
C VAL A 33 15.50 -7.97 -15.05
N ALA A 34 15.95 -6.73 -15.24
CA ALA A 34 17.37 -6.40 -15.17
C ALA A 34 17.91 -6.53 -13.73
N HIS A 35 19.15 -7.01 -13.59
CA HIS A 35 19.86 -7.09 -12.31
C HIS A 35 19.88 -5.74 -11.56
N THR A 36 20.13 -4.64 -12.29
CA THR A 36 20.15 -3.28 -11.72
C THR A 36 18.81 -2.89 -11.09
N THR A 37 17.69 -3.39 -11.63
CA THR A 37 16.36 -3.16 -11.04
C THR A 37 16.22 -3.86 -9.70
N VAL A 38 16.72 -5.10 -9.55
CA VAL A 38 16.69 -5.83 -8.28
C VAL A 38 17.50 -5.09 -7.22
N SER A 39 18.72 -4.65 -7.58
CA SER A 39 19.59 -3.89 -6.69
C SER A 39 18.94 -2.57 -6.25
N ALA A 40 18.41 -1.78 -7.19
CA ALA A 40 17.75 -0.51 -6.88
C ALA A 40 16.52 -0.67 -5.97
N VAL A 41 15.75 -1.75 -6.13
CA VAL A 41 14.62 -2.07 -5.24
C VAL A 41 15.11 -2.47 -3.85
N LEU A 42 16.16 -3.30 -3.75
CA LEU A 42 16.73 -3.72 -2.47
C LEU A 42 17.27 -2.55 -1.65
N HIS A 43 17.91 -1.58 -2.32
CA HIS A 43 18.48 -0.39 -1.69
C HIS A 43 17.48 0.75 -1.52
N SER A 44 16.19 0.51 -1.81
CA SER A 44 15.12 1.52 -1.71
C SER A 44 15.33 2.77 -2.58
N GLU A 45 16.21 2.68 -3.57
CA GLU A 45 16.44 3.73 -4.58
C GLU A 45 15.28 3.79 -5.57
N ARG A 46 14.58 2.67 -5.76
CA ARG A 46 13.43 2.56 -6.65
C ARG A 46 12.26 1.85 -5.98
N ASN A 47 11.08 2.47 -6.07
CA ASN A 47 9.84 1.79 -5.71
C ASN A 47 9.58 0.61 -6.67
N PRO A 48 9.24 -0.59 -6.17
CA PRO A 48 9.00 -1.75 -7.02
C PRO A 48 7.78 -1.52 -7.90
N SER A 49 7.96 -1.79 -9.20
CA SER A 49 6.89 -1.66 -10.20
C SER A 49 5.90 -2.83 -10.13
N PRO A 50 4.69 -2.70 -10.70
CA PRO A 50 3.75 -3.82 -10.77
C PRO A 50 4.34 -5.06 -11.45
N GLU A 51 5.15 -4.89 -12.49
CA GLU A 51 5.80 -5.98 -13.22
C GLU A 51 6.82 -6.69 -12.34
N PHE A 52 7.67 -5.92 -11.64
CA PHE A 52 8.63 -6.45 -10.69
C PHE A 52 7.93 -7.27 -9.59
N LEU A 53 6.87 -6.71 -9.00
CA LEU A 53 6.12 -7.37 -7.94
C LEU A 53 5.43 -8.64 -8.46
N CYS A 54 4.90 -8.61 -9.68
CA CYS A 54 4.31 -9.78 -10.32
C CYS A 54 5.33 -10.91 -10.47
N GLY A 55 6.51 -10.62 -11.03
CA GLY A 55 7.60 -11.59 -11.19
C GLY A 55 8.16 -12.09 -9.85
N ALA A 56 8.27 -11.22 -8.85
CA ALA A 56 8.70 -11.55 -7.50
C ALA A 56 7.63 -12.28 -6.68
N GLY A 57 6.39 -12.40 -7.16
CA GLY A 57 5.30 -13.07 -6.46
C GLY A 57 4.71 -12.27 -5.30
N PHE A 58 4.68 -10.94 -5.39
CA PHE A 58 4.10 -10.04 -4.39
C PHE A 58 2.96 -9.19 -4.95
N ASP A 59 2.04 -8.83 -4.08
CA ASP A 59 1.06 -7.75 -4.30
C ASP A 59 1.44 -6.54 -3.45
N ARG A 60 1.30 -5.34 -4.02
CA ARG A 60 1.37 -4.08 -3.27
C ARG A 60 -0.03 -3.62 -2.90
N LEU A 61 -0.22 -3.32 -1.63
CA LEU A 61 -1.49 -2.97 -1.02
C LEU A 61 -1.36 -1.64 -0.28
N VAL A 62 -2.37 -0.79 -0.43
CA VAL A 62 -2.49 0.42 0.38
C VAL A 62 -3.28 0.10 1.65
N ARG A 63 -2.74 0.51 2.80
CA ARG A 63 -3.38 0.40 4.11
C ARG A 63 -3.35 1.74 4.82
N TYR A 64 -4.28 1.93 5.73
CA TYR A 64 -4.40 3.17 6.51
C TYR A 64 -4.22 2.86 7.98
N ARG A 65 -3.42 3.68 8.68
CA ARG A 65 -3.19 3.57 10.13
C ARG A 65 -3.69 4.82 10.82
N LEU A 66 -4.45 4.66 11.89
CA LEU A 66 -4.91 5.79 12.69
C LEU A 66 -3.72 6.45 13.41
N LEU A 67 -3.56 7.77 13.26
CA LEU A 67 -2.43 8.52 13.83
C LEU A 67 -2.46 8.53 15.36
N ARG A 68 -3.65 8.67 15.96
CA ARG A 68 -3.81 8.75 17.43
C ARG A 68 -3.49 7.44 18.16
N GLY A 69 -3.58 6.30 17.48
CA GLY A 69 -3.29 4.98 18.07
C GLY A 69 -1.82 4.56 17.93
N GLY A 70 -0.96 5.40 17.36
CA GLY A 70 0.47 5.12 17.21
C GLY A 70 0.78 3.91 16.32
N ILE A 71 1.94 3.29 16.53
CA ILE A 71 2.48 2.21 15.68
C ILE A 71 1.65 0.92 15.79
N HIS A 72 0.97 0.74 16.92
CA HIS A 72 0.15 -0.44 17.25
C HIS A 72 -1.29 -0.34 16.73
N ALA A 73 -1.71 0.82 16.21
CA ALA A 73 -3.04 0.97 15.64
C ALA A 73 -3.26 -0.03 14.49
N PRO A 74 -4.45 -0.65 14.43
CA PRO A 74 -4.77 -1.62 13.38
C PRO A 74 -4.71 -0.96 12.00
N LEU A 75 -4.27 -1.75 11.02
CA LEU A 75 -4.25 -1.34 9.63
C LEU A 75 -5.59 -1.64 9.00
N ILE A 76 -6.26 -0.61 8.49
CA ILE A 76 -7.53 -0.75 7.79
C ILE A 76 -7.32 -0.71 6.27
N ASN A 77 -8.21 -1.37 5.52
CA ASN A 77 -8.15 -1.39 4.06
C ASN A 77 -8.80 -0.13 3.45
N GLY A 78 -8.83 -0.04 2.11
CA GLY A 78 -9.40 1.12 1.42
C GLY A 78 -10.91 1.30 1.60
N MET A 79 -11.67 0.20 1.72
CA MET A 79 -13.11 0.22 1.95
C MET A 79 -13.46 0.64 3.37
N ASP A 80 -12.70 0.14 4.35
CA ASP A 80 -12.86 0.54 5.75
C ASP A 80 -12.54 2.03 5.91
N PHE A 81 -11.44 2.50 5.28
CA PHE A 81 -11.08 3.91 5.28
C PHE A 81 -12.17 4.77 4.61
N PHE A 82 -12.72 4.33 3.48
CA PHE A 82 -13.85 4.99 2.82
C PHE A 82 -15.08 5.10 3.73
N THR A 83 -15.37 4.05 4.49
CA THR A 83 -16.45 4.02 5.48
C THR A 83 -16.20 5.04 6.59
N GLU A 84 -14.97 5.15 7.08
CA GLU A 84 -14.58 6.14 8.08
C GLU A 84 -14.71 7.59 7.55
N VAL A 85 -14.33 7.84 6.29
CA VAL A 85 -14.56 9.16 5.66
C VAL A 85 -16.05 9.51 5.64
N LYS A 86 -16.90 8.57 5.21
CA LYS A 86 -18.36 8.78 5.17
C LYS A 86 -18.94 9.04 6.56
N LYS A 87 -18.45 8.32 7.57
CA LYS A 87 -18.85 8.51 8.96
C LYS A 87 -18.51 9.93 9.45
N GLN A 88 -17.28 10.39 9.27
CA GLN A 88 -16.88 11.74 9.71
C GLN A 88 -17.59 12.86 8.94
N ILE A 89 -17.93 12.64 7.67
CA ILE A 89 -18.78 13.58 6.91
C ILE A 89 -20.17 13.67 7.53
N ARG A 90 -20.77 12.53 7.91
CA ARG A 90 -22.08 12.49 8.57
C ARG A 90 -22.02 13.18 9.94
N GLU A 91 -20.96 12.97 10.72
CA GLU A 91 -20.75 13.65 12.00
C GLU A 91 -20.53 15.17 11.85
N ALA A 92 -19.99 15.63 10.72
CA ALA A 92 -19.91 17.04 10.39
C ALA A 92 -21.25 17.64 9.90
N GLY A 93 -22.27 16.81 9.65
CA GLY A 93 -23.58 17.20 9.17
C GLY A 93 -23.68 17.35 7.64
N SER A 94 -22.60 17.72 6.96
CA SER A 94 -22.55 17.74 5.50
C SER A 94 -21.12 17.62 4.96
N LEU A 95 -21.01 17.26 3.68
CA LEU A 95 -19.72 17.25 2.98
C LEU A 95 -19.08 18.65 2.96
N THR A 96 -19.88 19.70 2.70
CA THR A 96 -19.41 21.08 2.68
C THR A 96 -18.86 21.51 4.04
N THR A 97 -19.57 21.18 5.12
CA THR A 97 -19.13 21.49 6.50
C THR A 97 -17.85 20.74 6.85
N PHE A 98 -17.76 19.45 6.48
CA PHE A 98 -16.54 18.66 6.66
C PHE A 98 -15.36 19.28 5.90
N CYS A 99 -15.53 19.60 4.62
CA CYS A 99 -14.49 20.21 3.81
C CYS A 99 -14.05 21.57 4.36
N ALA A 100 -14.99 22.42 4.79
CA ALA A 100 -14.68 23.72 5.40
C ALA A 100 -13.88 23.56 6.70
N ARG A 101 -14.31 22.66 7.60
CA ARG A 101 -13.65 22.36 8.88
C ARG A 101 -12.19 21.92 8.69
N HIS A 102 -11.93 21.09 7.68
CA HIS A 102 -10.61 20.52 7.43
C HIS A 102 -9.82 21.26 6.33
N LYS A 103 -10.35 22.38 5.81
CA LYS A 103 -9.76 23.16 4.70
C LYS A 103 -9.44 22.29 3.46
N LEU A 104 -10.36 21.40 3.10
CA LEU A 104 -10.21 20.49 1.97
C LEU A 104 -10.94 21.01 0.72
N PRO A 105 -10.38 20.79 -0.49
CA PRO A 105 -11.10 21.08 -1.73
C PRO A 105 -12.31 20.16 -1.90
N LEU A 106 -13.51 20.73 -1.99
CA LEU A 106 -14.77 19.99 -2.11
C LEU A 106 -14.73 18.99 -3.29
N GLY A 107 -14.25 19.43 -4.46
CA GLY A 107 -14.15 18.59 -5.65
C GLY A 107 -13.22 17.39 -5.44
N SER A 108 -12.13 17.54 -4.69
CA SER A 108 -11.21 16.42 -4.39
C SER A 108 -11.89 15.35 -3.54
N VAL A 109 -12.69 15.75 -2.54
CA VAL A 109 -13.39 14.80 -1.66
C VAL A 109 -14.57 14.18 -2.39
N SER A 110 -15.31 14.95 -3.18
CA SER A 110 -16.41 14.44 -4.01
C SER A 110 -15.93 13.39 -5.02
N ASN A 111 -14.85 13.67 -5.74
CA ASN A 111 -14.25 12.70 -6.68
C ASN A 111 -13.78 11.42 -5.99
N TYR A 112 -13.24 11.52 -4.77
CA TYR A 112 -12.89 10.36 -3.97
C TYR A 112 -14.13 9.52 -3.62
N LEU A 113 -15.22 10.17 -3.22
CA LEU A 113 -16.45 9.51 -2.79
C LEU A 113 -17.20 8.83 -3.95
N ASN A 114 -17.14 9.40 -5.15
CA ASN A 114 -17.87 8.92 -6.33
C ASN A 114 -17.09 7.85 -7.10
N ASP A 115 -15.82 8.09 -7.39
CA ASP A 115 -15.03 7.23 -8.29
C ASP A 115 -14.18 6.20 -7.53
N SER A 116 -14.23 6.18 -6.19
CA SER A 116 -13.33 5.38 -5.35
C SER A 116 -11.85 5.55 -5.72
N ARG A 117 -11.49 6.73 -6.24
CA ARG A 117 -10.10 7.08 -6.59
C ARG A 117 -9.21 7.03 -5.36
N ARG A 118 -7.90 7.10 -5.55
CA ARG A 118 -6.96 7.25 -4.44
C ARG A 118 -7.29 8.54 -3.66
N ALA A 119 -7.51 8.44 -2.36
CA ALA A 119 -7.71 9.60 -1.50
C ALA A 119 -6.52 10.59 -1.63
N SER A 120 -6.75 11.89 -1.49
CA SER A 120 -5.64 12.84 -1.39
C SER A 120 -4.95 12.70 -0.04
N ASP A 121 -3.66 13.03 0.05
CA ASP A 121 -2.94 12.97 1.34
C ASP A 121 -3.53 13.97 2.35
N ALA A 122 -4.06 15.10 1.85
CA ALA A 122 -4.80 16.06 2.67
C ALA A 122 -6.05 15.43 3.30
N LEU A 123 -6.84 14.67 2.53
CA LEU A 123 -8.00 13.96 3.05
C LEU A 123 -7.59 12.89 4.08
N VAL A 124 -6.56 12.09 3.79
CA VAL A 124 -6.07 11.06 4.71
C VAL A 124 -5.65 11.67 6.05
N LYS A 125 -4.92 12.79 6.01
CA LYS A 125 -4.51 13.52 7.22
C LYS A 125 -5.69 14.14 7.96
N ALA A 126 -6.66 14.70 7.25
CA ALA A 126 -7.85 15.33 7.84
C ALA A 126 -8.68 14.33 8.66
N VAL A 127 -8.80 13.09 8.17
CA VAL A 127 -9.55 11.99 8.80
C VAL A 127 -8.73 11.36 9.95
N GLY A 128 -7.48 11.77 10.13
CA GLY A 128 -6.61 11.33 11.22
C GLY A 128 -5.83 10.05 10.93
N TYR A 129 -5.58 9.73 9.66
CA TYR A 129 -4.86 8.53 9.23
C TYR A 129 -3.52 8.86 8.57
N ALA A 130 -2.65 7.85 8.50
CA ALA A 130 -1.49 7.80 7.63
C ALA A 130 -1.69 6.71 6.58
N ARG A 131 -1.30 7.00 5.33
CA ARG A 131 -1.25 6.00 4.26
C ARG A 131 0.06 5.21 4.35
N LEU A 132 -0.05 3.90 4.30
CA LEU A 132 1.08 2.98 4.36
C LEU A 132 1.04 2.02 3.18
N THR A 133 2.22 1.77 2.61
CA THR A 133 2.42 0.70 1.63
C THR A 133 2.70 -0.60 2.38
N ARG A 134 1.96 -1.65 2.02
CA ARG A 134 2.16 -3.02 2.50
C ARG A 134 2.31 -3.96 1.33
N TYR A 135 3.03 -5.04 1.55
CA TYR A 135 3.23 -6.10 0.57
C TYR A 135 2.61 -7.38 1.09
N ARG A 136 2.16 -8.22 0.18
CA ARG A 136 1.66 -9.55 0.51
C ARG A 136 2.23 -10.52 -0.49
N ARG A 137 2.87 -11.59 -0.02
CA ARG A 137 3.29 -12.67 -0.92
C ARG A 137 2.04 -13.35 -1.49
N ARG A 138 2.01 -13.53 -2.81
CA ARG A 138 0.96 -14.31 -3.47
C ARG A 138 1.10 -15.75 -3.00
N ALA A 139 -0.02 -16.37 -2.66
CA ALA A 139 -0.03 -17.81 -2.51
C ALA A 139 0.38 -18.39 -3.87
N VAL A 140 1.45 -19.18 -3.90
CA VAL A 140 1.74 -20.01 -5.06
C VAL A 140 0.54 -20.94 -5.15
N ARG A 141 -0.38 -20.71 -6.10
CA ARG A 141 -1.28 -21.80 -6.52
C ARG A 141 -0.31 -22.84 -7.07
N SER A 142 -0.04 -23.87 -6.30
CA SER A 142 0.41 -25.13 -6.86
C SER A 142 -0.63 -25.45 -7.93
N ALA A 143 -0.22 -25.33 -9.20
CA ALA A 143 -0.97 -25.96 -10.27
C ALA A 143 -1.08 -27.42 -9.84
N ALA A 144 -2.31 -27.89 -9.62
CA ALA A 144 -2.56 -29.29 -9.36
C ALA A 144 -1.86 -30.08 -10.47
N ALA A 145 -0.93 -30.94 -10.06
CA ALA A 145 -0.24 -31.88 -10.94
C ALA A 145 -1.25 -32.86 -11.55
#